data_AF-A0A350ES41-F1
#
_entry.id   AF-A0A350ES41-F1
#
_cell.length_a   1.000
_cell.length_b   1.000
_cell.length_c   1.000
_cell.angle_alpha   90.00
_cell.angle_beta   90.00
_cell.angle_gamma   90.00
#
_symmetry.space_group_name_H-M   'P 1'
#
loop_
_entity.id
_entity.type
_entity.pdbx_description
1 polymer ?
#
loop_
_entity_poly.entity_id
_entity_poly.type
_entity_poly.pdbx_seq_one_letter_code
_entity_poly.pdbx_strand_id
1 'polypeptide(L)'
;MVSRIAGSRGIPQDPKTMTTRPCAGALALLLALIPLKLISAEKAAAGLIRVAAAQAQGRVIDYRLGAAEALAAVDRNLSALESIVDRAGEAGSDVLVLPEDTPGLLNWVGANEERLKEVLPEAVGRMKRQLGTAAARHRMYLVVCSDFIEADGGVYNTSFLLGRDGREIGRYHKVCPTWGEAGARRRGRSFPVFPTTDLGLAGMLICYDLVMPETARALALKGADIIFFPTMGGAAIGEGDIGEQALRVRAVENFIWLVVAQRGSGAMIISPQGRIIARAEGRDGLAMADIDLHGQREGGDSMNWQRDMRARIFRERNPEAFEVLTDTNAPILAKVPIAQTSEEAGKIMARALTVGEEEFRRADALAAAGETGKAIAAFERLQREYPGTWIDRRAQERVERLRGETTR
;
A
#
# COMPACT_ATOMS: atom_id res chain seq x y z
N MET A 1 -38.01 -12.27 54.83
CA MET A 1 -39.05 -11.24 55.01
C MET A 1 -38.81 -10.16 53.96
N VAL A 2 -39.78 -9.97 53.05
CA VAL A 2 -40.11 -8.74 52.28
C VAL A 2 -39.01 -8.18 51.34
N SER A 3 -39.18 -7.91 50.04
CA SER A 3 -40.30 -8.00 49.07
C SER A 3 -39.74 -7.89 47.65
N ARG A 4 -40.36 -8.60 46.70
CA ARG A 4 -40.17 -8.51 45.25
C ARG A 4 -41.10 -7.41 44.69
N ILE A 5 -40.63 -6.64 43.72
CA ILE A 5 -41.48 -5.76 42.92
C ILE A 5 -41.84 -6.47 41.60
N ALA A 6 -43.13 -6.73 41.44
CA ALA A 6 -43.78 -7.19 40.23
C ALA A 6 -44.54 -6.03 39.58
N GLY A 7 -44.63 -6.04 38.25
CA GLY A 7 -45.38 -5.04 37.48
C GLY A 7 -45.50 -5.38 36.00
N SER A 8 -45.87 -6.62 35.67
CA SER A 8 -46.27 -7.01 34.31
C SER A 8 -47.79 -6.89 34.14
N ARG A 9 -48.25 -6.03 33.22
CA ARG A 9 -49.65 -5.96 32.79
C ARG A 9 -49.87 -6.94 31.62
N GLY A 10 -50.76 -7.92 31.79
CA GLY A 10 -51.54 -8.50 30.68
C GLY A 10 -52.82 -7.66 30.49
N ILE A 11 -53.72 -7.79 29.50
CA ILE A 11 -54.35 -8.82 28.65
C ILE A 11 -55.23 -7.98 27.63
N PRO A 12 -55.84 -8.43 26.49
CA PRO A 12 -56.09 -9.80 26.01
C PRO A 12 -55.70 -10.11 24.56
N GLN A 13 -55.66 -11.41 24.29
CA GLN A 13 -55.78 -12.02 22.97
C GLN A 13 -57.25 -12.21 22.61
N ASP A 14 -57.59 -11.96 21.35
CA ASP A 14 -58.87 -12.32 20.75
C ASP A 14 -58.60 -13.14 19.47
N PRO A 15 -59.14 -14.37 19.33
CA PRO A 15 -58.91 -15.20 18.16
C PRO A 15 -60.12 -15.16 17.22
N LYS A 16 -59.84 -14.96 15.92
CA LYS A 16 -60.54 -15.49 14.73
C LYS A 16 -60.52 -14.45 13.62
N THR A 17 -59.86 -14.78 12.52
CA THR A 17 -60.47 -14.99 11.20
C THR A 17 -59.35 -15.27 10.20
N MET A 18 -59.19 -16.54 9.82
CA MET A 18 -58.48 -16.91 8.59
C MET A 18 -59.40 -16.55 7.42
N THR A 19 -59.02 -15.56 6.63
CA THR A 19 -59.56 -15.33 5.30
C THR A 19 -58.40 -15.25 4.32
N THR A 20 -58.39 -16.23 3.44
CA THR A 20 -57.50 -16.35 2.28
C THR A 20 -57.85 -15.29 1.24
N ARG A 21 -56.88 -14.48 0.82
CA ARG A 21 -56.86 -13.83 -0.50
C ARG A 21 -55.42 -13.74 -1.04
N PRO A 22 -55.19 -14.03 -2.32
CA PRO A 22 -53.91 -13.86 -2.99
C PRO A 22 -53.83 -12.45 -3.60
N CYS A 23 -52.63 -11.84 -3.66
CA CYS A 23 -52.16 -11.01 -4.79
C CYS A 23 -50.88 -10.23 -4.48
N ALA A 24 -50.16 -9.93 -5.56
CA ALA A 24 -49.05 -8.98 -5.74
C ALA A 24 -47.73 -9.44 -5.08
N GLY A 25 -46.66 -9.73 -5.81
CA GLY A 25 -46.18 -9.07 -7.02
C GLY A 25 -44.72 -8.75 -6.72
N ALA A 26 -43.80 -9.42 -7.41
CA ALA A 26 -42.38 -9.29 -7.20
C ALA A 26 -41.93 -7.83 -7.38
N LEU A 27 -41.52 -7.18 -6.29
CA LEU A 27 -40.85 -5.89 -6.35
C LEU A 27 -39.40 -6.13 -6.80
N ALA A 28 -39.19 -6.10 -8.11
CA ALA A 28 -37.86 -6.07 -8.69
C ALA A 28 -37.18 -4.76 -8.25
N LEU A 29 -36.08 -4.89 -7.52
CA LEU A 29 -35.19 -3.79 -7.16
C LEU A 29 -34.49 -3.30 -8.43
N LEU A 30 -35.07 -2.32 -9.13
CA LEU A 30 -34.39 -1.58 -10.18
C LEU A 30 -33.31 -0.71 -9.54
N LEU A 31 -32.08 -1.22 -9.48
CA LEU A 31 -30.88 -0.39 -9.35
C LEU A 31 -30.82 0.50 -10.60
N ALA A 32 -31.23 1.76 -10.45
CA ALA A 32 -31.13 2.75 -11.51
C ALA A 32 -29.65 2.95 -11.86
N LEU A 33 -29.28 2.56 -13.09
CA LEU A 33 -28.00 2.91 -13.71
C LEU A 33 -27.99 4.42 -13.95
N ILE A 34 -27.49 5.19 -12.99
CA ILE A 34 -27.20 6.61 -13.21
C ILE A 34 -26.06 6.67 -14.24
N PRO A 35 -26.21 7.41 -15.35
CA PRO A 35 -25.15 7.54 -16.35
C PRO A 35 -23.88 8.11 -15.71
N LEU A 36 -22.71 7.53 -16.02
CA LEU A 36 -21.40 7.97 -15.51
C LEU A 36 -21.15 9.48 -15.72
N LYS A 37 -21.72 10.05 -16.79
CA LYS A 37 -21.69 11.50 -17.09
C LYS A 37 -22.42 12.36 -16.06
N LEU A 38 -23.55 11.89 -15.51
CA LEU A 38 -24.30 12.60 -14.47
C LEU A 38 -23.53 12.58 -13.13
N ILE A 39 -22.94 11.43 -12.78
CA ILE A 39 -22.08 11.29 -11.58
C ILE A 39 -20.86 12.22 -11.70
N SER A 40 -20.22 12.28 -12.87
CA SER A 40 -19.07 13.16 -13.11
C SER A 40 -19.44 14.66 -13.02
N ALA A 41 -20.66 15.03 -13.40
CA ALA A 41 -21.12 16.42 -13.35
C ALA A 41 -21.48 16.87 -11.92
N GLU A 42 -22.15 16.04 -11.13
CA GLU A 42 -22.44 16.32 -9.71
C GLU A 42 -21.16 16.38 -8.87
N LYS A 43 -20.21 15.48 -9.15
CA LYS A 43 -18.89 15.44 -8.51
C LYS A 43 -18.06 16.70 -8.80
N ALA A 44 -18.02 17.14 -10.06
CA ALA A 44 -17.34 18.39 -10.44
C ALA A 44 -17.99 19.62 -9.78
N ALA A 45 -19.31 19.63 -9.63
CA ALA A 45 -20.04 20.69 -8.93
C ALA A 45 -19.77 20.70 -7.41
N ALA A 46 -19.48 19.55 -6.82
CA ALA A 46 -19.14 19.39 -5.39
C ALA A 46 -17.63 19.53 -5.08
N GLY A 47 -16.77 19.68 -6.09
CA GLY A 47 -15.32 19.77 -5.91
C GLY A 47 -14.64 18.48 -5.43
N LEU A 48 -15.29 17.33 -5.61
CA LEU A 48 -14.81 16.03 -5.14
C LEU A 48 -13.87 15.37 -6.17
N ILE A 49 -12.88 14.64 -5.66
CA ILE A 49 -11.91 13.87 -6.47
C ILE A 49 -12.11 12.38 -6.22
N ARG A 50 -12.19 11.57 -7.29
CA ARG A 50 -12.34 10.12 -7.20
C ARG A 50 -10.98 9.45 -7.19
N VAL A 51 -10.55 9.04 -6.02
CA VAL A 51 -9.26 8.39 -5.82
C VAL A 51 -9.42 6.87 -5.89
N ALA A 52 -8.47 6.19 -6.51
CA ALA A 52 -8.39 4.74 -6.55
C ALA A 52 -7.01 4.23 -6.10
N ALA A 53 -7.00 3.08 -5.43
CA ALA A 53 -5.80 2.32 -5.12
C ALA A 53 -5.96 0.86 -5.52
N ALA A 54 -4.95 0.30 -6.18
CA ALA A 54 -4.99 -1.08 -6.65
C ALA A 54 -4.39 -2.06 -5.65
N GLN A 55 -5.12 -3.15 -5.39
CA GLN A 55 -4.60 -4.37 -4.77
C GLN A 55 -4.10 -5.31 -5.87
N ALA A 56 -3.11 -4.87 -6.64
CA ALA A 56 -2.58 -5.67 -7.73
C ALA A 56 -1.96 -6.97 -7.16
N GLN A 57 -2.29 -8.11 -7.75
CA GLN A 57 -1.68 -9.38 -7.36
C GLN A 57 -0.16 -9.33 -7.56
N GLY A 58 0.57 -10.13 -6.77
CA GLY A 58 2.01 -10.27 -6.90
C GLY A 58 2.38 -10.87 -8.26
N ARG A 59 2.97 -10.05 -9.12
CA ARG A 59 3.46 -10.44 -10.44
C ARG A 59 4.98 -10.41 -10.41
N VAL A 60 5.60 -11.46 -9.88
CA VAL A 60 7.06 -11.52 -9.73
C VAL A 60 7.68 -12.16 -10.96
N ILE A 61 8.73 -11.54 -11.50
CA ILE A 61 9.51 -12.08 -12.62
C ILE A 61 10.53 -13.08 -12.08
N ASP A 62 10.59 -14.24 -12.72
CA ASP A 62 11.56 -15.29 -12.40
C ASP A 62 12.99 -14.76 -12.63
N TYR A 63 13.78 -14.76 -11.57
CA TYR A 63 15.13 -14.20 -11.55
C TYR A 63 16.14 -14.98 -12.43
N ARG A 64 15.78 -16.21 -12.85
CA ARG A 64 16.61 -17.06 -13.72
C ARG A 64 16.48 -16.72 -15.21
N LEU A 65 15.51 -15.89 -15.59
CA LEU A 65 15.29 -15.50 -16.98
C LEU A 65 16.43 -14.63 -17.51
N GLY A 66 16.78 -14.81 -18.80
CA GLY A 66 17.67 -13.89 -19.49
C GLY A 66 17.03 -12.50 -19.66
N ALA A 67 17.83 -11.47 -19.92
CA ALA A 67 17.35 -10.08 -20.06
C ALA A 67 16.16 -9.92 -21.01
N ALA A 68 16.22 -10.55 -22.20
CA ALA A 68 15.13 -10.48 -23.19
C ALA A 68 13.84 -11.15 -22.70
N GLU A 69 13.95 -12.29 -22.02
CA GLU A 69 12.82 -13.03 -21.46
C GLU A 69 12.20 -12.30 -20.26
N ALA A 70 13.04 -11.68 -19.43
CA ALA A 70 12.62 -10.83 -18.33
C ALA A 70 11.82 -9.62 -18.87
N LEU A 71 12.29 -8.96 -19.93
CA LEU A 71 11.54 -7.89 -20.58
C LEU A 71 10.21 -8.37 -21.18
N ALA A 72 10.17 -9.56 -21.78
CA ALA A 72 8.92 -10.15 -22.25
C ALA A 72 7.97 -10.48 -21.08
N ALA A 73 8.50 -10.84 -19.90
CA ALA A 73 7.71 -11.01 -18.69
C ALA A 73 7.18 -9.68 -18.14
N VAL A 74 7.98 -8.61 -18.20
CA VAL A 74 7.54 -7.25 -17.91
C VAL A 74 6.34 -6.90 -18.79
N ASP A 75 6.41 -7.13 -20.10
CA ASP A 75 5.30 -6.80 -21.02
C ASP A 75 4.00 -7.54 -20.65
N ARG A 76 4.10 -8.82 -20.25
CA ARG A 76 2.93 -9.58 -19.76
C ARG A 76 2.35 -8.98 -18.48
N ASN A 77 3.21 -8.58 -17.54
CA ASN A 77 2.78 -7.94 -16.30
C ASN A 77 2.10 -6.59 -16.58
N LEU A 78 2.70 -5.77 -17.46
CA LEU A 78 2.16 -4.46 -17.83
C LEU A 78 0.80 -4.57 -18.53
N SER A 79 0.61 -5.54 -19.44
CA SER A 79 -0.71 -5.78 -20.05
C SER A 79 -1.79 -6.14 -19.04
N ALA A 80 -1.44 -6.92 -18.00
CA ALA A 80 -2.38 -7.24 -16.93
C ALA A 80 -2.66 -6.02 -16.03
N LEU A 81 -1.67 -5.15 -15.80
CA LEU A 81 -1.84 -3.92 -15.04
C LEU A 81 -2.61 -2.85 -15.82
N GLU A 82 -2.43 -2.78 -17.14
CA GLU A 82 -3.20 -1.91 -18.03
C GLU A 82 -4.71 -2.18 -17.90
N SER A 83 -5.12 -3.44 -17.77
CA SER A 83 -6.52 -3.78 -17.49
C SER A 83 -7.02 -3.22 -16.14
N ILE A 84 -6.17 -3.13 -15.12
CA ILE A 84 -6.52 -2.49 -13.83
C ILE A 84 -6.65 -0.97 -14.02
N VAL A 85 -5.74 -0.35 -14.77
CA VAL A 85 -5.79 1.08 -15.12
C VAL A 85 -7.08 1.41 -15.88
N ASP A 86 -7.42 0.59 -16.88
CA ASP A 86 -8.63 0.77 -17.67
C ASP A 86 -9.89 0.63 -16.83
N ARG A 87 -9.98 -0.39 -15.96
CA ARG A 87 -11.11 -0.56 -15.04
C ARG A 87 -11.29 0.63 -14.08
N ALA A 88 -10.20 1.19 -13.56
CA ALA A 88 -10.27 2.38 -12.71
C ALA A 88 -10.74 3.62 -13.50
N GLY A 89 -10.24 3.78 -14.72
CA GLY A 89 -10.62 4.86 -15.63
C GLY A 89 -12.09 4.78 -16.07
N GLU A 90 -12.57 3.59 -16.44
CA GLU A 90 -13.98 3.30 -16.75
C GLU A 90 -14.91 3.58 -15.57
N ALA A 91 -14.42 3.40 -14.34
CA ALA A 91 -15.13 3.77 -13.11
C ALA A 91 -15.05 5.28 -12.76
N GLY A 92 -14.44 6.08 -13.64
CA GLY A 92 -14.36 7.55 -13.51
C GLY A 92 -13.36 8.03 -12.47
N SER A 93 -12.31 7.24 -12.18
CA SER A 93 -11.25 7.66 -11.28
C SER A 93 -10.44 8.83 -11.84
N ASP A 94 -10.09 9.78 -10.98
CA ASP A 94 -9.17 10.88 -11.30
C ASP A 94 -7.71 10.52 -11.09
N VAL A 95 -7.43 9.61 -10.17
CA VAL A 95 -6.08 9.16 -9.87
C VAL A 95 -6.09 7.70 -9.41
N LEU A 96 -5.17 6.92 -9.95
CA LEU A 96 -4.91 5.55 -9.53
C LEU A 96 -3.49 5.41 -8.98
N VAL A 97 -3.35 4.67 -7.89
CA VAL A 97 -2.04 4.23 -7.37
C VAL A 97 -1.86 2.73 -7.60
N LEU A 98 -0.76 2.34 -8.24
CA LEU A 98 -0.32 0.96 -8.33
C LEU A 98 0.75 0.65 -7.26
N PRO A 99 0.89 -0.62 -6.82
CA PRO A 99 1.88 -0.99 -5.80
C PRO A 99 3.34 -0.77 -6.21
N GLU A 100 4.21 -0.77 -5.19
CA GLU A 100 5.68 -0.81 -5.34
C GLU A 100 6.11 -2.05 -6.14
N ASP A 101 7.21 -1.91 -6.89
CA ASP A 101 7.67 -2.89 -7.89
C ASP A 101 6.59 -3.22 -8.92
N THR A 102 6.00 -2.16 -9.49
CA THR A 102 4.96 -2.24 -10.51
C THR A 102 5.29 -3.21 -11.65
N PRO A 103 6.50 -3.22 -12.26
CA PRO A 103 6.79 -4.19 -13.34
C PRO A 103 7.10 -5.60 -12.83
N GLY A 104 7.31 -5.80 -11.52
CA GLY A 104 7.59 -7.11 -10.93
C GLY A 104 9.04 -7.57 -10.97
N LEU A 105 9.98 -6.63 -11.07
CA LEU A 105 11.39 -6.89 -11.35
C LEU A 105 12.27 -7.04 -10.11
N LEU A 106 11.76 -6.80 -8.90
CA LEU A 106 12.60 -6.74 -7.70
C LEU A 106 13.50 -7.98 -7.54
N ASN A 107 12.91 -9.19 -7.65
CA ASN A 107 13.64 -10.44 -7.47
C ASN A 107 14.66 -10.65 -8.60
N TRP A 108 14.32 -10.26 -9.84
CA TRP A 108 15.24 -10.34 -10.97
C TRP A 108 16.43 -9.40 -10.79
N VAL A 109 16.19 -8.15 -10.41
CA VAL A 109 17.24 -7.14 -10.13
C VAL A 109 18.15 -7.62 -9.01
N GLY A 110 17.59 -8.18 -7.93
CA GLY A 110 18.36 -8.69 -6.80
C GLY A 110 19.28 -9.88 -7.13
N ALA A 111 19.00 -10.64 -8.19
CA ALA A 111 19.84 -11.77 -8.63
C ALA A 111 20.77 -11.46 -9.80
N ASN A 112 20.55 -10.34 -10.50
CA ASN A 112 21.23 -10.00 -11.76
C ASN A 112 21.74 -8.54 -11.73
N GLU A 113 22.37 -8.13 -10.63
CA GLU A 113 22.82 -6.75 -10.41
C GLU A 113 23.74 -6.25 -11.54
N GLU A 114 24.61 -7.12 -12.05
CA GLU A 114 25.56 -6.82 -13.13
C GLU A 114 24.86 -6.54 -14.47
N ARG A 115 23.61 -6.97 -14.64
CA ARG A 115 22.80 -6.80 -15.86
C ARG A 115 21.72 -5.75 -15.73
N LEU A 116 21.66 -5.04 -14.60
CA LEU A 116 20.55 -4.11 -14.35
C LEU A 116 20.43 -3.04 -15.45
N LYS A 117 21.57 -2.59 -16.01
CA LYS A 117 21.63 -1.54 -17.03
C LYS A 117 21.05 -1.99 -18.37
N GLU A 118 20.99 -3.29 -18.61
CA GLU A 118 20.41 -3.88 -19.82
C GLU A 118 18.88 -3.91 -19.77
N VAL A 119 18.29 -4.11 -18.58
CA VAL A 119 16.86 -4.38 -18.41
C VAL A 119 16.10 -3.22 -17.81
N LEU A 120 16.62 -2.61 -16.74
CA LEU A 120 15.85 -1.68 -15.91
C LEU A 120 15.43 -0.40 -16.67
N PRO A 121 16.30 0.27 -17.45
CA PRO A 121 15.89 1.45 -18.21
C PRO A 121 14.78 1.15 -19.22
N GLU A 122 14.87 0.01 -19.91
CA GLU A 122 13.90 -0.40 -20.91
C GLU A 122 12.57 -0.80 -20.26
N ALA A 123 12.60 -1.56 -19.16
CA ALA A 123 11.41 -1.93 -18.41
C ALA A 123 10.66 -0.72 -17.84
N VAL A 124 11.35 0.24 -17.24
CA VAL A 124 10.74 1.49 -16.73
C VAL A 124 10.21 2.34 -17.89
N GLY A 125 10.94 2.40 -19.00
CA GLY A 125 10.47 3.08 -20.22
C GLY A 125 9.16 2.49 -20.75
N ARG A 126 9.07 1.16 -20.83
CA ARG A 126 7.85 0.44 -21.23
C ARG A 126 6.70 0.67 -20.26
N MET A 127 6.95 0.55 -18.96
CA MET A 127 5.97 0.81 -17.90
C MET A 127 5.35 2.20 -18.04
N LYS A 128 6.17 3.26 -18.12
CA LYS A 128 5.68 4.63 -18.26
C LYS A 128 4.93 4.85 -19.57
N ARG A 129 5.40 4.30 -20.69
CA ARG A 129 4.72 4.46 -21.99
C ARG A 129 3.37 3.73 -22.03
N GLN A 130 3.33 2.45 -21.66
CA GLN A 130 2.13 1.64 -21.77
C GLN A 130 1.06 2.09 -20.77
N LEU A 131 1.41 2.15 -19.48
CA LEU A 131 0.46 2.52 -18.44
C LEU A 131 0.13 4.02 -18.47
N GLY A 132 1.09 4.88 -18.87
CA GLY A 132 0.83 6.29 -19.09
C GLY A 132 -0.15 6.53 -20.25
N THR A 133 -0.01 5.79 -21.36
CA THR A 133 -0.97 5.83 -22.47
C THR A 133 -2.36 5.42 -22.01
N ALA A 134 -2.47 4.34 -21.23
CA ALA A 134 -3.74 3.90 -20.65
C ALA A 134 -4.36 4.98 -19.74
N ALA A 135 -3.58 5.57 -18.84
CA ALA A 135 -4.03 6.66 -17.98
C ALA A 135 -4.50 7.89 -18.79
N ALA A 136 -3.81 8.23 -19.88
CA ALA A 136 -4.17 9.32 -20.77
C ALA A 136 -5.52 9.11 -21.49
N ARG A 137 -5.85 7.86 -21.88
CA ARG A 137 -7.15 7.51 -22.48
C ARG A 137 -8.31 7.90 -21.55
N HIS A 138 -8.10 7.77 -20.25
CA HIS A 138 -9.09 8.07 -19.20
C HIS A 138 -8.90 9.45 -18.57
N ARG A 139 -7.93 10.24 -19.04
CA ARG A 139 -7.53 11.54 -18.48
C ARG A 139 -7.28 11.46 -16.97
N MET A 140 -6.63 10.39 -16.51
CA MET A 140 -6.44 10.06 -15.09
C MET A 140 -4.96 10.24 -14.71
N TYR A 141 -4.67 10.71 -13.49
CA TYR A 141 -3.32 10.64 -12.93
C TYR A 141 -2.96 9.19 -12.58
N LEU A 142 -1.69 8.82 -12.69
CA LEU A 142 -1.25 7.47 -12.34
C LEU A 142 0.05 7.51 -11.54
N VAL A 143 0.07 6.79 -10.41
CA VAL A 143 1.29 6.55 -9.65
C VAL A 143 1.77 5.13 -9.91
N VAL A 144 3.00 5.03 -10.41
CA VAL A 144 3.73 3.77 -10.64
C VAL A 144 5.06 3.80 -9.92
N CYS A 145 5.64 2.65 -9.61
CA CYS A 145 6.84 2.57 -8.78
C CYS A 145 7.75 1.43 -9.22
N SER A 146 9.05 1.71 -9.38
CA SER A 146 10.07 0.71 -9.72
C SER A 146 11.45 1.22 -9.33
N ASP A 147 12.42 0.32 -9.23
CA ASP A 147 13.81 0.75 -9.25
C ASP A 147 14.11 1.50 -10.56
N PHE A 148 15.00 2.49 -10.49
CA PHE A 148 15.36 3.32 -11.62
C PHE A 148 16.83 3.75 -11.53
N ILE A 149 17.50 3.81 -12.68
CA ILE A 149 18.88 4.30 -12.78
C ILE A 149 18.84 5.77 -13.17
N GLU A 150 19.29 6.64 -12.27
CA GLU A 150 19.39 8.06 -12.56
C GLU A 150 20.61 8.42 -13.41
N ALA A 151 20.65 9.66 -13.90
CA ALA A 151 21.76 10.18 -14.69
C ALA A 151 23.11 10.15 -13.94
N ASP A 152 23.09 10.12 -12.61
CA ASP A 152 24.28 9.97 -11.75
C ASP A 152 24.77 8.51 -11.63
N GLY A 153 24.14 7.59 -12.36
CA GLY A 153 24.42 6.15 -12.37
C GLY A 153 23.92 5.39 -11.13
N GLY A 154 23.29 6.08 -10.18
CA GLY A 154 22.74 5.49 -8.97
C GLY A 154 21.42 4.77 -9.22
N VAL A 155 21.20 3.67 -8.50
CA VAL A 155 19.93 2.94 -8.50
C VAL A 155 19.07 3.45 -7.35
N TYR A 156 17.84 3.83 -7.64
CA TYR A 156 16.88 4.36 -6.67
C TYR A 156 15.55 3.64 -6.80
N ASN A 157 14.95 3.25 -5.68
CA ASN A 157 13.53 2.88 -5.66
C ASN A 157 12.70 4.15 -5.85
N THR A 158 12.00 4.25 -6.99
CA THR A 158 11.43 5.50 -7.50
C THR A 158 9.95 5.36 -7.78
N SER A 159 9.17 6.28 -7.22
CA SER A 159 7.75 6.46 -7.54
C SER A 159 7.60 7.61 -8.53
N PHE A 160 6.84 7.39 -9.59
CA PHE A 160 6.58 8.33 -10.67
C PHE A 160 5.11 8.76 -10.62
N LEU A 161 4.87 10.06 -10.65
CA LEU A 161 3.55 10.64 -10.85
C LEU A 161 3.40 10.98 -12.33
N LEU A 162 2.47 10.29 -13.00
CA LEU A 162 2.07 10.57 -14.36
C LEU A 162 0.83 11.47 -14.37
N GLY A 163 0.88 12.53 -15.16
CA GLY A 163 -0.21 13.46 -15.39
C GLY A 163 -1.37 12.84 -16.15
N ARG A 164 -2.48 13.57 -16.24
CA ARG A 164 -3.67 13.17 -17.02
C ARG A 164 -3.41 12.99 -18.52
N ASP A 165 -2.27 13.46 -19.04
CA ASP A 165 -1.81 13.24 -20.42
C ASP A 165 -0.90 12.01 -20.56
N GLY A 166 -0.69 11.25 -19.47
CA GLY A 166 0.15 10.06 -19.42
C GLY A 166 1.65 10.36 -19.29
N ARG A 167 2.07 11.63 -19.22
CA ARG A 167 3.48 12.00 -19.10
C ARG A 167 3.88 12.16 -17.65
N GLU A 168 5.15 11.91 -17.37
CA GLU A 168 5.72 12.11 -16.05
C GLU A 168 5.72 13.60 -15.68
N ILE A 169 5.07 13.95 -14.56
CA ILE A 169 5.03 15.32 -14.00
C ILE A 169 5.81 15.43 -12.69
N GLY A 170 6.27 14.30 -12.14
CA GLY A 170 7.08 14.27 -10.93
C GLY A 170 7.64 12.88 -10.64
N ARG A 171 8.75 12.83 -9.91
CA ARG A 171 9.30 11.60 -9.36
C ARG A 171 9.83 11.79 -7.96
N TYR A 172 9.71 10.75 -7.16
CA TYR A 172 10.18 10.66 -5.78
C TYR A 172 11.07 9.44 -5.63
N HIS A 173 12.27 9.62 -5.06
CA HIS A 173 13.15 8.52 -4.69
C HIS A 173 12.98 8.21 -3.21
N LYS A 174 12.79 6.94 -2.86
CA LYS A 174 12.67 6.46 -1.48
C LYS A 174 13.79 7.02 -0.61
N VAL A 175 13.45 7.80 0.40
CA VAL A 175 14.43 8.47 1.28
C VAL A 175 14.95 7.49 2.34
N CYS A 176 14.08 6.59 2.77
CA CYS A 176 14.37 5.63 3.81
C CYS A 176 14.25 4.20 3.28
N PRO A 177 15.23 3.73 2.47
CA PRO A 177 15.34 2.32 2.16
C PRO A 177 15.57 1.52 3.45
N THR A 178 15.13 0.26 3.45
CA THR A 178 15.48 -0.67 4.52
C THR A 178 17.00 -0.82 4.59
N TRP A 179 17.52 -1.32 5.72
CA TRP A 179 18.96 -1.53 5.87
C TRP A 179 19.56 -2.44 4.78
N GLY A 180 18.81 -3.46 4.34
CA GLY A 180 19.22 -4.33 3.23
C GLY A 180 19.13 -3.63 1.86
N GLU A 181 18.07 -2.86 1.61
CA GLU A 181 17.94 -2.09 0.37
C GLU A 181 19.09 -1.08 0.21
N ALA A 182 19.52 -0.45 1.31
CA ALA A 182 20.58 0.55 1.32
C ALA A 182 21.96 0.01 0.88
N GLY A 183 22.15 -1.31 0.83
CA GLY A 183 23.34 -1.93 0.25
C GLY A 183 23.42 -1.81 -1.28
N ALA A 184 22.27 -1.73 -1.97
CA ALA A 184 22.19 -1.72 -3.44
C ALA A 184 21.50 -0.48 -4.02
N ARG A 185 20.76 0.29 -3.20
CA ARG A 185 19.99 1.46 -3.61
C ARG A 185 20.46 2.71 -2.89
N ARG A 186 20.58 3.81 -3.63
CA ARG A 186 20.83 5.14 -3.08
C ARG A 186 19.57 5.70 -2.44
N ARG A 187 19.77 6.54 -1.42
CA ARG A 187 18.69 7.25 -0.72
C ARG A 187 18.26 8.48 -1.50
N GLY A 188 16.96 8.72 -1.56
CA GLY A 188 16.42 10.04 -1.86
C GLY A 188 16.90 11.08 -0.83
N ARG A 189 16.89 12.36 -1.22
CA ARG A 189 17.43 13.47 -0.40
C ARG A 189 16.37 14.44 0.11
N SER A 190 15.12 14.29 -0.31
CA SER A 190 14.04 15.20 0.08
C SER A 190 12.67 14.56 -0.13
N PHE A 191 11.65 15.19 0.48
CA PHE A 191 10.23 14.85 0.30
C PHE A 191 9.54 15.93 -0.54
N PRO A 192 9.59 15.87 -1.89
CA PRO A 192 8.94 16.85 -2.76
C PRO A 192 7.40 16.73 -2.71
N VAL A 193 6.73 17.86 -2.96
CA VAL A 193 5.28 17.90 -3.25
C VAL A 193 5.09 18.36 -4.68
N PHE A 194 4.17 17.73 -5.39
CA PHE A 194 3.94 17.94 -6.81
C PHE A 194 2.63 18.72 -7.00
N PRO A 195 2.67 19.95 -7.50
CA PRO A 195 1.46 20.66 -7.87
C PRO A 195 0.79 19.97 -9.05
N THR A 196 -0.52 19.84 -8.95
CA THR A 196 -1.37 19.29 -10.01
C THR A 196 -2.44 20.31 -10.35
N THR A 197 -3.06 20.17 -11.53
CA THR A 197 -4.07 21.14 -11.98
C THR A 197 -5.34 21.10 -11.11
N ASP A 198 -5.68 19.92 -10.58
CA ASP A 198 -6.99 19.64 -9.97
C ASP A 198 -6.96 18.55 -8.89
N LEU A 199 -5.79 18.02 -8.51
CA LEU A 199 -5.59 17.02 -7.45
C LEU A 199 -4.85 17.62 -6.22
N GLY A 200 -4.71 18.95 -6.17
CA GLY A 200 -3.99 19.65 -5.10
C GLY A 200 -2.48 19.40 -5.12
N LEU A 201 -1.84 19.50 -3.96
CA LEU A 201 -0.42 19.16 -3.79
C LEU A 201 -0.25 17.67 -3.45
N ALA A 202 0.29 16.90 -4.38
CA ALA A 202 0.51 15.46 -4.21
C ALA A 202 1.87 15.16 -3.57
N GLY A 203 1.89 14.37 -2.51
CA GLY A 203 3.10 13.74 -1.97
C GLY A 203 3.18 12.26 -2.35
N MET A 204 4.39 11.70 -2.36
CA MET A 204 4.61 10.26 -2.54
C MET A 204 5.56 9.75 -1.46
N LEU A 205 5.25 8.58 -0.90
CA LEU A 205 6.13 7.81 -0.02
C LEU A 205 6.17 6.37 -0.52
N ILE A 206 7.27 5.66 -0.28
CA ILE A 206 7.40 4.28 -0.75
C ILE A 206 7.65 3.37 0.44
N CYS A 207 6.74 2.42 0.64
CA CYS A 207 6.91 1.29 1.56
C CYS A 207 7.52 1.68 2.91
N TYR A 208 8.79 1.35 3.15
CA TYR A 208 9.49 1.57 4.41
C TYR A 208 9.57 3.04 4.86
N ASP A 209 9.41 4.02 3.97
CA ASP A 209 9.35 5.44 4.36
C ASP A 209 8.29 5.71 5.43
N LEU A 210 7.15 5.00 5.37
CA LEU A 210 6.02 5.22 6.27
C LEU A 210 6.27 4.68 7.69
N VAL A 211 7.32 3.87 7.89
CA VAL A 211 7.74 3.45 9.23
C VAL A 211 8.18 4.67 10.05
N MET A 212 8.87 5.62 9.42
CA MET A 212 9.35 6.84 10.06
C MET A 212 8.24 7.91 10.08
N PRO A 213 7.76 8.36 11.27
CA PRO A 213 6.71 9.38 11.37
C PRO A 213 7.08 10.71 10.71
N GLU A 214 8.38 11.02 10.64
CA GLU A 214 8.93 12.24 10.10
C GLU A 214 8.63 12.40 8.59
N THR A 215 8.51 11.31 7.84
CA THR A 215 8.38 11.35 6.38
C THR A 215 7.03 11.93 5.94
N ALA A 216 5.93 11.42 6.51
CA ALA A 216 4.59 11.94 6.28
C ALA A 216 4.45 13.37 6.83
N ARG A 217 5.06 13.66 7.99
CA ARG A 217 5.11 15.01 8.55
C ARG A 217 5.81 16.00 7.63
N ALA A 218 6.93 15.62 7.02
CA ALA A 218 7.68 16.47 6.11
C ALA A 218 6.85 16.85 4.87
N LEU A 219 6.12 15.90 4.28
CA LEU A 219 5.20 16.17 3.16
C LEU A 219 4.04 17.07 3.60
N ALA A 220 3.42 16.79 4.75
CA ALA A 220 2.29 17.55 5.24
C ALA A 220 2.66 19.02 5.57
N LEU A 221 3.85 19.25 6.13
CA LEU A 221 4.39 20.60 6.38
C LEU A 221 4.72 21.35 5.10
N LYS A 222 5.11 20.64 4.03
CA LYS A 222 5.29 21.22 2.69
C LYS A 222 3.96 21.50 1.97
N GLY A 223 2.84 21.18 2.60
CA GLY A 223 1.50 21.48 2.09
C GLY A 223 0.84 20.35 1.32
N ALA A 224 1.37 19.13 1.32
CA ALA A 224 0.72 18.00 0.64
C ALA A 224 -0.74 17.84 1.11
N ASP A 225 -1.68 17.71 0.18
CA ASP A 225 -3.10 17.45 0.47
C ASP A 225 -3.40 15.96 0.52
N ILE A 226 -2.63 15.18 -0.24
CA ILE A 226 -2.76 13.74 -0.39
C ILE A 226 -1.38 13.10 -0.50
N ILE A 227 -1.21 11.91 0.08
CA ILE A 227 -0.02 11.09 -0.07
C ILE A 227 -0.40 9.79 -0.79
N PHE A 228 0.27 9.53 -1.89
CA PHE A 228 0.21 8.23 -2.58
C PHE A 228 1.30 7.31 -2.04
N PHE A 229 0.90 6.09 -1.67
CA PHE A 229 1.76 5.14 -1.00
C PHE A 229 1.75 3.77 -1.72
N PRO A 230 2.57 3.62 -2.77
CA PRO A 230 2.93 2.32 -3.31
C PRO A 230 3.72 1.51 -2.27
N THR A 231 3.30 0.26 -2.03
CA THR A 231 3.99 -0.64 -1.11
C THR A 231 3.85 -2.11 -1.51
N MET A 232 4.90 -2.89 -1.27
CA MET A 232 4.85 -4.35 -1.37
C MET A 232 4.28 -5.03 -0.12
N GLY A 233 3.92 -4.25 0.91
CA GLY A 233 3.50 -4.73 2.23
C GLY A 233 4.69 -4.90 3.18
N GLY A 234 4.43 -5.26 4.43
CA GLY A 234 5.46 -5.52 5.43
C GLY A 234 6.18 -4.27 6.00
N ALA A 235 5.95 -3.08 5.45
CA ALA A 235 6.45 -1.80 5.97
C ALA A 235 5.66 -1.27 7.18
N ALA A 236 5.26 -2.16 8.07
CA ALA A 236 4.46 -1.84 9.21
C ALA A 236 5.19 -2.25 10.49
N ILE A 237 4.97 -1.53 11.58
CA ILE A 237 5.61 -1.72 12.90
C ILE A 237 5.05 -2.99 13.60
N GLY A 238 4.59 -3.99 12.83
CA GLY A 238 3.95 -5.20 13.31
C GLY A 238 3.10 -5.90 12.24
N GLU A 239 2.62 -7.09 12.56
CA GLU A 239 1.73 -7.86 11.70
C GLU A 239 0.25 -7.54 11.95
N GLY A 240 -0.62 -7.88 10.99
CA GLY A 240 -2.08 -7.77 11.15
C GLY A 240 -2.56 -6.34 11.40
N ASP A 241 -3.43 -6.18 12.41
CA ASP A 241 -4.07 -4.91 12.75
C ASP A 241 -3.07 -3.81 13.13
N ILE A 242 -1.93 -4.16 13.74
CA ILE A 242 -0.89 -3.17 14.12
C ILE A 242 -0.37 -2.45 12.88
N GLY A 243 -0.17 -3.19 11.78
CA GLY A 243 0.34 -2.60 10.56
C GLY A 243 -0.64 -1.62 9.92
N GLU A 244 -1.92 -1.95 9.96
CA GLU A 244 -2.98 -1.06 9.52
C GLU A 244 -3.11 0.17 10.42
N GLN A 245 -3.04 -0.01 11.75
CA GLN A 245 -3.06 1.10 12.70
C GLN A 245 -1.94 2.09 12.41
N ALA A 246 -0.72 1.63 12.08
CA ALA A 246 0.38 2.52 11.70
C ALA A 246 0.03 3.42 10.50
N LEU A 247 -0.61 2.88 9.46
CA LEU A 247 -1.06 3.66 8.30
C LEU A 247 -2.11 4.70 8.70
N ARG A 248 -3.08 4.30 9.53
CA ARG A 248 -4.14 5.19 10.04
C ARG A 248 -3.58 6.31 10.90
N VAL A 249 -2.61 6.01 11.76
CA VAL A 249 -1.90 6.99 12.60
C VAL A 249 -1.21 8.04 11.73
N ARG A 250 -0.59 7.63 10.63
CA ARG A 250 0.14 8.54 9.74
C ARG A 250 -0.77 9.49 8.98
N ALA A 251 -1.98 9.04 8.64
CA ALA A 251 -3.02 9.90 8.10
C ALA A 251 -3.51 10.91 9.16
N VAL A 252 -3.87 10.45 10.37
CA VAL A 252 -4.49 11.31 11.39
C VAL A 252 -3.53 12.30 12.04
N GLU A 253 -2.29 11.91 12.34
CA GLU A 253 -1.34 12.82 12.98
C GLU A 253 -0.97 14.01 12.07
N ASN A 254 -1.14 13.84 10.77
CA ASN A 254 -0.86 14.85 9.74
C ASN A 254 -2.14 15.45 9.12
N PHE A 255 -3.33 14.95 9.49
CA PHE A 255 -4.61 15.29 8.89
C PHE A 255 -4.55 15.29 7.35
N ILE A 256 -4.05 14.18 6.79
CA ILE A 256 -3.80 14.04 5.36
C ILE A 256 -4.50 12.81 4.79
N TRP A 257 -4.95 12.93 3.54
CA TRP A 257 -5.43 11.78 2.80
C TRP A 257 -4.27 10.85 2.48
N LEU A 258 -4.41 9.56 2.81
CA LEU A 258 -3.40 8.54 2.52
C LEU A 258 -4.01 7.46 1.64
N VAL A 259 -3.38 7.22 0.50
CA VAL A 259 -3.85 6.27 -0.53
C VAL A 259 -2.85 5.14 -0.63
N VAL A 260 -3.23 3.98 -0.12
CA VAL A 260 -2.35 2.84 0.04
C VAL A 260 -2.62 1.86 -1.09
N ALA A 261 -1.60 1.58 -1.91
CA ALA A 261 -1.63 0.51 -2.90
C ALA A 261 -0.68 -0.59 -2.46
N GLN A 262 -1.21 -1.58 -1.76
CA GLN A 262 -0.44 -2.71 -1.27
C GLN A 262 -0.58 -3.93 -2.19
N ARG A 263 0.57 -4.49 -2.58
CA ARG A 263 0.63 -5.70 -3.41
C ARG A 263 -0.02 -6.88 -2.72
N GLY A 264 -0.93 -7.57 -3.42
CA GLY A 264 -1.56 -8.82 -3.00
C GLY A 264 -2.62 -8.70 -1.89
N SER A 265 -2.51 -7.77 -0.94
CA SER A 265 -3.46 -7.57 0.15
C SER A 265 -3.28 -6.18 0.76
N GLY A 266 -4.33 -5.36 0.89
CA GLY A 266 -4.32 -4.13 1.68
C GLY A 266 -4.41 -2.81 0.92
N ALA A 267 -4.98 -2.76 -0.29
CA ALA A 267 -5.24 -1.45 -0.91
C ALA A 267 -6.41 -0.75 -0.22
N MET A 268 -6.24 0.52 0.14
CA MET A 268 -7.20 1.28 0.94
C MET A 268 -7.05 2.80 0.79
N ILE A 269 -8.11 3.53 1.11
CA ILE A 269 -8.12 4.99 1.18
C ILE A 269 -8.42 5.39 2.63
N ILE A 270 -7.51 6.14 3.23
CA ILE A 270 -7.57 6.55 4.63
C ILE A 270 -7.79 8.06 4.70
N SER A 271 -8.81 8.46 5.46
CA SER A 271 -9.12 9.87 5.67
C SER A 271 -8.17 10.54 6.65
N PRO A 272 -8.09 11.87 6.62
CA PRO A 272 -7.42 12.68 7.65
C PRO A 272 -7.85 12.42 9.11
N GLN A 273 -8.99 11.76 9.39
CA GLN A 273 -9.37 11.28 10.74
C GLN A 273 -8.81 9.88 11.05
N GLY A 274 -8.00 9.31 10.18
CA GLY A 274 -7.51 7.93 10.30
C GLY A 274 -8.60 6.88 10.09
N ARG A 275 -9.71 7.23 9.41
CA ARG A 275 -10.77 6.26 9.06
C ARG A 275 -10.47 5.67 7.70
N ILE A 276 -10.59 4.36 7.56
CA ILE A 276 -10.51 3.70 6.26
C ILE A 276 -11.88 3.82 5.61
N ILE A 277 -11.97 4.60 4.54
CA ILE A 277 -13.23 4.92 3.87
C ILE A 277 -13.50 4.02 2.66
N ALA A 278 -12.47 3.34 2.15
CA ALA A 278 -12.59 2.34 1.10
C ALA A 278 -11.49 1.28 1.23
N ARG A 279 -11.81 0.05 0.82
CA ARG A 279 -10.88 -1.09 0.75
C ARG A 279 -11.10 -1.86 -0.53
N ALA A 280 -10.03 -2.40 -1.08
CA ALA A 280 -10.11 -3.37 -2.16
C ALA A 280 -10.42 -4.75 -1.59
N GLU A 281 -11.26 -5.50 -2.29
CA GLU A 281 -11.49 -6.92 -2.02
C GLU A 281 -10.96 -7.75 -3.20
N GLY A 282 -10.37 -8.90 -2.88
CA GLY A 282 -9.91 -9.86 -3.88
C GLY A 282 -8.66 -9.44 -4.67
N ARG A 283 -8.23 -10.31 -5.58
CA ARG A 283 -7.04 -10.10 -6.41
C ARG A 283 -7.34 -9.06 -7.48
N ASP A 284 -6.40 -8.13 -7.70
CA ASP A 284 -6.57 -7.03 -8.66
C ASP A 284 -7.84 -6.18 -8.41
N GLY A 285 -8.23 -6.10 -7.13
CA GLY A 285 -9.32 -5.24 -6.66
C GLY A 285 -8.91 -3.76 -6.61
N LEU A 286 -9.91 -2.88 -6.56
CA LEU A 286 -9.73 -1.44 -6.44
C LEU A 286 -10.43 -0.94 -5.16
N ALA A 287 -9.71 -0.19 -4.33
CA ALA A 287 -10.32 0.65 -3.31
C ALA A 287 -10.64 1.99 -3.96
N MET A 288 -11.88 2.46 -3.90
CA MET A 288 -12.30 3.71 -4.54
C MET A 288 -13.17 4.56 -3.65
N ALA A 289 -12.94 5.87 -3.65
CA ALA A 289 -13.75 6.83 -2.91
C ALA A 289 -13.73 8.20 -3.59
N ASP A 290 -14.85 8.93 -3.46
CA ASP A 290 -14.91 10.36 -3.74
C ASP A 290 -14.54 11.12 -2.48
N ILE A 291 -13.54 12.00 -2.57
CA ILE A 291 -12.99 12.74 -1.44
C ILE A 291 -12.98 14.25 -1.69
N ASP A 292 -13.19 15.02 -0.63
CA ASP A 292 -12.82 16.42 -0.57
C ASP A 292 -11.37 16.51 -0.06
N LEU A 293 -10.45 16.98 -0.90
CA LEU A 293 -9.02 17.07 -0.58
C LEU A 293 -8.73 17.93 0.66
N HIS A 294 -9.57 18.92 0.93
CA HIS A 294 -9.41 19.86 2.04
C HIS A 294 -10.36 19.61 3.21
N GLY A 295 -11.38 18.78 2.99
CA GLY A 295 -12.32 18.36 4.02
C GLY A 295 -11.70 17.39 5.02
N GLN A 296 -12.46 17.08 6.05
CA GLN A 296 -12.03 16.14 7.08
C GLN A 296 -10.77 16.65 7.81
N ARG A 297 -10.61 17.96 8.00
CA ARG A 297 -9.52 18.52 8.82
C ARG A 297 -10.03 19.16 10.11
N GLU A 298 -11.32 19.02 10.36
CA GLU A 298 -12.02 19.63 11.45
C GLU A 298 -11.63 18.99 12.78
N GLY A 299 -11.30 19.84 13.73
CA GLY A 299 -11.14 19.50 15.13
C GLY A 299 -11.21 20.76 15.97
N GLY A 300 -11.36 20.58 17.28
CA GLY A 300 -11.48 21.67 18.23
C GLY A 300 -11.40 21.14 19.63
N ASP A 301 -10.85 21.95 20.54
CA ASP A 301 -10.92 21.74 21.98
C ASP A 301 -11.47 23.01 22.64
N SER A 302 -11.52 23.04 23.97
CA SER A 302 -12.01 24.18 24.74
C SER A 302 -11.10 25.43 24.66
N MET A 303 -9.96 25.36 23.97
CA MET A 303 -8.90 26.37 24.05
C MET A 303 -8.71 27.20 22.76
N ASN A 304 -9.38 26.87 21.64
CA ASN A 304 -9.25 27.65 20.39
C ASN A 304 -10.46 27.48 19.43
N TRP A 305 -10.65 28.48 18.56
CA TRP A 305 -11.66 28.62 17.51
C TRP A 305 -11.15 28.21 16.11
N GLN A 306 -9.86 27.91 15.99
CA GLN A 306 -9.26 27.33 14.78
C GLN A 306 -9.85 25.94 14.49
N ARG A 307 -10.56 25.80 13.36
CA ARG A 307 -11.21 24.54 12.97
C ARG A 307 -10.30 23.55 12.24
N ASP A 308 -9.41 24.05 11.39
CA ASP A 308 -8.46 23.19 10.67
C ASP A 308 -7.31 22.80 11.60
N MET A 309 -7.25 21.51 11.93
CA MET A 309 -6.24 20.96 12.84
C MET A 309 -4.83 20.97 12.26
N ARG A 310 -4.62 20.91 10.93
CA ARG A 310 -3.28 21.09 10.35
C ARG A 310 -2.72 22.46 10.68
N ALA A 311 -3.55 23.49 10.48
CA ALA A 311 -3.18 24.87 10.75
C ALA A 311 -2.88 25.12 12.24
N ARG A 312 -3.48 24.33 13.13
CA ARG A 312 -3.17 24.33 14.56
C ARG A 312 -1.88 23.58 14.87
N ILE A 313 -1.85 22.27 14.64
CA ILE A 313 -0.76 21.40 15.06
C ILE A 313 0.57 21.78 14.39
N PHE A 314 0.57 22.38 13.20
CA PHE A 314 1.81 22.79 12.56
C PHE A 314 2.39 24.08 13.16
N ARG A 315 1.55 24.98 13.67
CA ARG A 315 1.98 26.23 14.33
C ARG A 315 2.37 26.04 15.79
N GLU A 316 1.70 25.11 16.48
CA GLU A 316 1.94 24.82 17.90
C GLU A 316 3.15 23.90 18.15
N ARG A 317 3.80 23.41 17.09
CA ARG A 317 5.07 22.68 17.21
C ARG A 317 6.16 23.59 17.77
N ASN A 318 7.12 22.98 18.47
CA ASN A 318 8.37 23.61 18.89
C ASN A 318 9.55 22.95 18.14
N PRO A 319 9.88 23.39 16.91
CA PRO A 319 10.92 22.76 16.09
C PRO A 319 12.30 22.74 16.73
N GLU A 320 12.64 23.74 17.55
CA GLU A 320 13.93 23.82 18.24
C GLU A 320 14.14 22.64 19.20
N ALA A 321 13.05 22.10 19.78
CA ALA A 321 13.11 20.92 20.63
C ALA A 321 13.33 19.60 19.86
N PHE A 322 13.30 19.62 18.52
CA PHE A 322 13.39 18.42 17.67
C PHE A 322 14.78 18.20 17.05
N GLU A 323 15.82 18.90 17.51
CA GLU A 323 17.18 18.79 16.98
C GLU A 323 17.68 17.33 16.90
N VAL A 324 17.34 16.51 17.90
CA VAL A 324 17.71 15.08 17.96
C VAL A 324 17.24 14.26 16.75
N LEU A 325 16.19 14.69 16.05
CA LEU A 325 15.70 14.00 14.85
C LEU A 325 16.68 14.09 13.68
N THR A 326 17.64 15.01 13.73
CA THR A 326 18.67 15.21 12.71
C THR A 326 20.03 14.64 13.10
N ASP A 327 20.18 14.16 14.34
CA ASP A 327 21.43 13.59 14.83
C ASP A 327 21.62 12.16 14.28
N THR A 328 22.61 12.00 13.40
CA THR A 328 22.96 10.69 12.83
C THR A 328 23.63 9.75 13.84
N ASN A 329 24.00 10.24 15.02
CA ASN A 329 24.66 9.50 16.10
C ASN A 329 23.87 9.59 17.42
N ALA A 330 22.53 9.56 17.32
CA ALA A 330 21.65 9.69 18.47
C ALA A 330 22.05 8.75 19.64
N PRO A 331 21.94 9.18 20.91
CA PRO A 331 22.42 8.41 22.07
C PRO A 331 21.86 6.99 22.21
N ILE A 332 20.69 6.71 21.61
CA ILE A 332 20.09 5.38 21.60
C ILE A 332 20.95 4.36 20.85
N LEU A 333 21.73 4.77 19.84
CA LEU A 333 22.58 3.87 19.05
C LEU A 333 23.73 3.28 19.87
N ALA A 334 24.19 3.97 20.93
CA ALA A 334 25.13 3.40 21.89
C ALA A 334 24.54 2.24 22.70
N LYS A 335 23.21 2.16 22.81
CA LYS A 335 22.47 1.09 23.51
C LYS A 335 21.94 0.01 22.57
N VAL A 336 21.88 0.31 21.27
CA VAL A 336 21.35 -0.58 20.23
C VAL A 336 22.40 -0.72 19.13
N PRO A 337 23.45 -1.53 19.35
CA PRO A 337 24.53 -1.67 18.40
C PRO A 337 24.04 -2.29 17.08
N ILE A 338 24.54 -1.78 15.96
CA ILE A 338 24.31 -2.39 14.65
C ILE A 338 25.13 -3.68 14.57
N ALA A 339 24.44 -4.82 14.45
CA ALA A 339 25.08 -6.12 14.39
C ALA A 339 25.62 -6.50 13.00
N GLN A 340 25.16 -5.82 11.94
CA GLN A 340 25.50 -6.14 10.53
C GLN A 340 25.57 -4.88 9.67
N THR A 341 26.50 -4.85 8.71
CA THR A 341 26.60 -3.75 7.73
C THR A 341 25.42 -3.77 6.73
N SER A 342 25.17 -2.66 6.04
CA SER A 342 24.12 -2.59 5.02
C SER A 342 24.43 -3.45 3.79
N GLU A 343 25.72 -3.63 3.46
CA GLU A 343 26.16 -4.50 2.37
C GLU A 343 25.87 -5.97 2.68
N GLU A 344 26.21 -6.44 3.89
CA GLU A 344 25.88 -7.78 4.36
C GLU A 344 24.36 -8.01 4.40
N ALA A 345 23.62 -7.04 4.94
CA ALA A 345 22.15 -7.09 4.97
C ALA A 345 21.55 -7.14 3.55
N GLY A 346 22.15 -6.43 2.59
CA GLY A 346 21.74 -6.45 1.19
C GLY A 346 21.93 -7.81 0.54
N LYS A 347 23.07 -8.47 0.77
CA LYS A 347 23.34 -9.84 0.28
C LYS A 347 22.36 -10.86 0.86
N ILE A 348 22.06 -10.75 2.16
CA ILE A 348 21.05 -11.58 2.84
C ILE A 348 19.66 -11.36 2.20
N MET A 349 19.27 -10.10 2.03
CA MET A 349 17.99 -9.73 1.42
C MET A 349 17.86 -10.30 0.00
N ALA A 350 18.88 -10.13 -0.85
CA ALA A 350 18.88 -10.65 -2.22
C ALA A 350 18.68 -12.18 -2.27
N ARG A 351 19.41 -12.93 -1.43
CA ARG A 351 19.26 -14.39 -1.34
C ARG A 351 17.88 -14.81 -0.81
N ALA A 352 17.37 -14.09 0.19
CA ALA A 352 16.06 -14.37 0.78
C ALA A 352 14.91 -14.11 -0.19
N LEU A 353 14.97 -13.03 -0.98
CA LEU A 353 13.95 -12.71 -1.98
C LEU A 353 13.97 -13.61 -3.23
N THR A 354 15.06 -14.32 -3.46
CA THR A 354 15.23 -15.14 -4.67
C THR A 354 15.05 -16.62 -4.33
N VAL A 355 16.15 -17.30 -4.01
CA VAL A 355 16.18 -18.73 -3.70
C VAL A 355 15.37 -19.03 -2.45
N GLY A 356 15.50 -18.20 -1.40
CA GLY A 356 14.83 -18.43 -0.13
C GLY A 356 13.30 -18.40 -0.24
N GLU A 357 12.75 -17.40 -0.91
CA GLU A 357 11.29 -17.30 -1.13
C GLU A 357 10.77 -18.46 -1.98
N GLU A 358 11.51 -18.88 -3.02
CA GLU A 358 11.16 -20.02 -3.85
C GLU A 358 11.14 -21.33 -3.06
N GLU A 359 12.19 -21.59 -2.28
CA GLU A 359 12.25 -22.78 -1.41
C GLU A 359 11.16 -22.77 -0.35
N PHE A 360 10.84 -21.60 0.22
CA PHE A 360 9.74 -21.44 1.16
C PHE A 360 8.40 -21.81 0.50
N ARG A 361 8.13 -21.32 -0.72
CA ARG A 361 6.91 -21.68 -1.47
C ARG A 361 6.86 -23.18 -1.79
N ARG A 362 7.99 -23.81 -2.09
CA ARG A 362 8.08 -25.27 -2.29
C ARG A 362 7.76 -26.03 -1.00
N ALA A 363 8.24 -25.55 0.15
CA ALA A 363 7.91 -26.13 1.46
C ALA A 363 6.41 -26.00 1.79
N ASP A 364 5.80 -24.84 1.52
CA ASP A 364 4.35 -24.64 1.62
C ASP A 364 3.58 -25.59 0.69
N ALA A 365 4.07 -25.85 -0.54
CA ALA A 365 3.44 -26.79 -1.47
C ALA A 365 3.50 -28.25 -0.97
N LEU A 366 4.62 -28.67 -0.36
CA LEU A 366 4.73 -29.98 0.30
C LEU A 366 3.72 -30.12 1.44
N ALA A 367 3.56 -29.06 2.25
CA ALA A 367 2.57 -29.05 3.33
C ALA A 367 1.14 -29.17 2.77
N ALA A 368 0.81 -28.43 1.72
CA ALA A 368 -0.50 -28.50 1.06
C ALA A 368 -0.78 -29.87 0.41
N ALA A 369 0.26 -30.59 -0.01
CA ALA A 369 0.16 -31.95 -0.55
C ALA A 369 0.04 -33.04 0.54
N GLY A 370 0.05 -32.68 1.83
CA GLY A 370 0.00 -33.63 2.95
C GLY A 370 1.32 -34.33 3.24
N GLU A 371 2.43 -33.90 2.62
CA GLU A 371 3.76 -34.46 2.86
C GLU A 371 4.43 -33.85 4.12
N THR A 372 3.74 -33.92 5.26
CA THR A 372 4.05 -33.19 6.50
C THR A 372 5.50 -33.35 6.95
N GLY A 373 6.05 -34.57 6.93
CA GLY A 373 7.44 -34.81 7.33
C GLY A 373 8.47 -34.12 6.43
N LYS A 374 8.24 -34.10 5.11
CA LYS A 374 9.11 -33.42 4.15
C LYS A 374 8.97 -31.90 4.26
N ALA A 375 7.76 -31.40 4.48
CA ALA A 375 7.50 -29.98 4.69
C ALA A 375 8.23 -29.47 5.95
N ILE A 376 8.12 -30.17 7.09
CA ILE A 376 8.83 -29.82 8.32
C ILE A 376 10.34 -29.80 8.09
N ALA A 377 10.91 -30.85 7.48
CA ALA A 377 12.35 -30.91 7.20
C ALA A 377 12.82 -29.77 6.28
N ALA A 378 12.00 -29.38 5.30
CA ALA A 378 12.28 -28.25 4.42
C ALA A 378 12.27 -26.91 5.18
N PHE A 379 11.25 -26.66 6.01
CA PHE A 379 11.18 -25.46 6.84
C PHE A 379 12.32 -25.36 7.86
N GLU A 380 12.71 -26.47 8.50
CA GLU A 380 13.86 -26.48 9.43
C GLU A 380 15.19 -26.22 8.71
N ARG A 381 15.34 -26.69 7.47
CA ARG A 381 16.50 -26.32 6.64
C ARG A 381 16.53 -24.82 6.38
N LEU A 382 15.38 -24.24 6.00
CA LEU A 382 15.24 -22.80 5.77
C LEU A 382 15.57 -21.95 7.00
N GLN A 383 15.17 -22.38 8.20
CA GLN A 383 15.56 -21.70 9.45
C GLN A 383 17.09 -21.64 9.62
N ARG A 384 17.79 -22.75 9.34
CA ARG A 384 19.26 -22.80 9.43
C ARG A 384 19.95 -21.95 8.36
N GLU A 385 19.38 -21.88 7.17
CA GLU A 385 20.00 -21.18 6.03
C GLU A 385 19.72 -19.68 5.99
N TYR A 386 18.64 -19.22 6.62
CA TYR A 386 18.21 -17.82 6.61
C TYR A 386 17.95 -17.26 8.02
N PRO A 387 18.87 -17.44 8.99
CA PRO A 387 18.63 -17.09 10.39
C PRO A 387 18.30 -15.62 10.57
N GLY A 388 17.32 -15.31 11.42
CA GLY A 388 16.90 -13.94 11.75
C GLY A 388 16.11 -13.21 10.66
N THR A 389 15.90 -13.83 9.49
CA THR A 389 15.09 -13.26 8.40
C THR A 389 13.60 -13.55 8.60
N TRP A 390 12.75 -13.05 7.70
CA TRP A 390 11.33 -13.41 7.69
C TRP A 390 11.11 -14.90 7.39
N ILE A 391 11.99 -15.53 6.60
CA ILE A 391 11.94 -16.95 6.24
C ILE A 391 12.06 -17.80 7.49
N ASP A 392 13.04 -17.49 8.34
CA ASP A 392 13.27 -18.19 9.62
C ASP A 392 12.03 -18.11 10.53
N ARG A 393 11.55 -16.89 10.81
CA ARG A 393 10.36 -16.69 11.67
C ARG A 393 9.12 -17.41 11.13
N ARG A 394 8.81 -17.26 9.85
CA ARG A 394 7.63 -17.91 9.24
C ARG A 394 7.80 -19.43 9.15
N ALA A 395 9.01 -19.92 8.87
CA ALA A 395 9.28 -21.35 8.84
C ALA A 395 9.10 -21.96 10.24
N GLN A 396 9.48 -21.25 11.30
CA GLN A 396 9.22 -21.66 12.67
C GLN A 396 7.72 -21.79 12.94
N GLU A 397 6.93 -20.77 12.63
CA GLU A 397 5.46 -20.80 12.78
C GLU A 397 4.80 -21.96 12.02
N ARG A 398 5.31 -22.27 10.81
CA ARG A 398 4.83 -23.40 10.00
C ARG A 398 5.14 -24.74 10.64
N VAL A 399 6.37 -24.93 11.12
CA VAL A 399 6.79 -26.17 11.79
C VAL A 399 5.97 -26.42 13.06
N GLU A 400 5.77 -25.39 13.88
CA GLU A 400 4.96 -25.48 15.11
C GLU A 400 3.52 -25.92 14.80
N ARG A 401 2.90 -25.32 13.77
CA ARG A 401 1.55 -25.68 13.32
C ARG A 401 1.44 -27.11 12.83
N LEU A 402 2.35 -27.53 11.93
CA LEU A 402 2.34 -28.87 11.34
C LEU A 402 2.59 -29.97 12.41
N ARG A 403 3.45 -29.70 13.40
CA ARG A 403 3.67 -30.60 14.55
C ARG A 403 2.44 -30.70 15.45
N GLY A 404 1.76 -29.57 15.70
CA GLY A 404 0.52 -29.51 16.46
C GLY A 404 -0.62 -30.29 15.81
N GLU A 405 -0.70 -30.29 14.48
CA GLU A 405 -1.67 -31.06 13.70
C GLU A 405 -1.37 -32.57 13.69
N THR A 406 -0.10 -32.98 13.82
CA THR A 406 0.31 -34.40 13.87
C THR A 406 0.03 -35.06 15.22
N THR A 407 -0.24 -34.26 16.27
CA THR A 407 -0.46 -34.73 17.65
C THR A 407 -1.95 -34.87 18.01
N ARG A 408 -2.85 -34.56 17.07
CA ARG A 408 -4.31 -34.78 17.17
C ARG A 408 -4.72 -35.90 16.24
#